data_AF-A0A9X2D2E9-F1
#
_entry.id   AF-A0A9X2D2E9-F1
#
_cell.length_a   1.000
_cell.length_b   1.000
_cell.length_c   1.000
_cell.angle_alpha   90.00
_cell.angle_beta   90.00
_cell.angle_gamma   90.00
#
_symmetry.space_group_name_H-M   'P 1'
#
loop_
_entity.id
_entity.type
_entity.pdbx_description
1 polymer ?
#
loop_
_entity_poly.entity_id
_entity_poly.type
_entity_poly.pdbx_seq_one_letter_code
_entity_poly.pdbx_strand_id
1 'polypeptide(L)'
;MFDSIIKDLHNGFVGIKILLNTNKTKDAEKALANAAKNLKELMGYADYSLFIVNYEKQLSEFIDVFIETSMAVSFASTYNLIDAYNNAVAADKTTQAEDLLQQVEHKIAFMKQAYANAVERGQSRTSAFIDFEKDLSYLLKYLEDSKRKDLIQQMCNNFDKAMNFTETQQQFFYHRRTPNTQLNTNTLDEQMHL
;
A
#
# COMPACT_ATOMS: atom_id res chain seq x y z
N MET A 1 33.15 13.23 17.29
CA MET A 1 31.69 13.06 17.37
C MET A 1 31.06 13.29 16.00
N PHE A 2 31.24 14.46 15.38
CA PHE A 2 30.80 14.76 14.01
C PHE A 2 31.25 13.72 12.97
N ASP A 3 32.54 13.34 13.00
CA ASP A 3 33.09 12.36 12.04
C ASP A 3 32.41 10.98 12.11
N SER A 4 31.90 10.59 13.28
CA SER A 4 31.15 9.34 13.43
C SER A 4 29.79 9.45 12.75
N ILE A 5 29.05 10.54 13.01
CA ILE A 5 27.73 10.78 12.41
C ILE A 5 27.84 10.89 10.88
N ILE A 6 28.87 11.59 10.39
CA ILE A 6 29.17 11.73 8.96
C ILE A 6 29.46 10.37 8.31
N LYS A 7 30.29 9.55 8.97
CA LYS A 7 30.59 8.20 8.49
C LYS A 7 29.34 7.31 8.48
N ASP A 8 28.50 7.41 9.51
CA ASP A 8 27.26 6.65 9.62
C ASP A 8 26.23 7.08 8.57
N LEU A 9 26.13 8.38 8.27
CA LEU A 9 25.31 8.90 7.17
C LEU A 9 25.79 8.38 5.82
N HIS A 10 27.09 8.48 5.54
CA HIS A 10 27.65 8.00 4.28
C HIS A 10 27.40 6.49 4.09
N ASN A 11 27.69 5.69 5.10
CA ASN A 11 27.44 4.24 5.07
C ASN A 11 25.95 3.92 4.95
N GLY A 12 25.09 4.70 5.63
CA GLY A 12 23.64 4.58 5.56
C GLY A 12 23.11 4.78 4.15
N PHE A 13 23.52 5.86 3.47
CA PHE A 13 23.10 6.14 2.08
C PHE A 13 23.56 5.07 1.09
N VAL A 14 24.82 4.62 1.19
CA VAL A 14 25.32 3.50 0.38
C VAL A 14 24.54 2.22 0.66
N GLY A 15 24.27 1.92 1.94
CA GLY A 15 23.51 0.75 2.37
C GLY A 15 22.08 0.76 1.82
N ILE A 16 21.38 1.90 1.84
CA ILE A 16 20.02 2.03 1.30
C ILE A 16 20.00 1.68 -0.19
N LYS A 17 20.96 2.19 -0.98
CA LYS A 17 21.04 1.87 -2.41
C LYS A 17 21.21 0.36 -2.66
N ILE A 18 22.04 -0.31 -1.85
CA ILE A 18 22.23 -1.77 -1.93
C ILE A 18 20.93 -2.51 -1.56
N LEU A 19 20.21 -2.06 -0.53
CA LEU A 19 18.94 -2.65 -0.11
C LEU A 19 17.87 -2.51 -1.20
N LEU A 20 17.76 -1.33 -1.84
CA LEU A 20 16.86 -1.12 -2.96
C LEU A 20 17.20 -2.03 -4.15
N ASN A 21 18.48 -2.13 -4.52
CA ASN A 21 18.93 -3.02 -5.61
C ASN A 21 18.69 -4.51 -5.33
N THR A 22 18.52 -4.90 -4.07
CA THR A 22 18.23 -6.27 -3.65
C THR A 22 16.76 -6.48 -3.27
N ASN A 23 15.88 -5.54 -3.65
CA ASN A 23 14.44 -5.54 -3.37
C ASN A 23 14.07 -5.65 -1.87
N LYS A 24 14.96 -5.19 -0.98
CA LYS A 24 14.74 -5.16 0.48
C LYS A 24 14.15 -3.83 0.93
N THR A 25 13.01 -3.44 0.36
CA THR A 25 12.43 -2.10 0.55
C THR A 25 12.10 -1.77 2.01
N LYS A 26 11.60 -2.72 2.80
CA LYS A 26 11.32 -2.50 4.23
C LYS A 26 12.58 -2.20 5.04
N ASP A 27 13.70 -2.86 4.70
CA ASP A 27 14.97 -2.59 5.37
C ASP A 27 15.56 -1.26 4.89
N ALA A 28 15.36 -0.90 3.62
CA ALA A 28 15.70 0.42 3.09
C ALA A 28 14.94 1.54 3.80
N GLU A 29 13.64 1.37 4.07
CA GLU A 29 12.84 2.33 4.85
C GLU A 29 13.38 2.51 6.28
N LYS A 30 13.74 1.41 6.96
CA LYS A 30 14.35 1.47 8.30
C LYS A 30 15.69 2.18 8.27
N ALA A 31 16.53 1.86 7.29
CA ALA A 31 17.83 2.50 7.12
C ALA A 31 17.67 4.00 6.82
N LEU A 32 16.70 4.38 5.98
CA LEU A 32 16.36 5.79 5.71
C LEU A 32 15.89 6.52 6.97
N ALA A 33 15.05 5.89 7.80
CA ALA A 33 14.60 6.47 9.06
C ALA A 33 15.76 6.70 10.04
N ASN A 34 16.75 5.81 10.08
CA ASN A 34 17.97 6.00 10.86
C ASN A 34 18.85 7.12 10.29
N ALA A 35 19.02 7.16 8.96
CA ALA A 35 19.74 8.26 8.30
C ALA A 35 19.07 9.62 8.56
N ALA A 36 17.73 9.67 8.56
CA ALA A 36 16.97 10.89 8.90
C ALA A 36 17.25 11.37 10.33
N LYS A 37 17.35 10.45 11.30
CA LYS A 37 17.70 10.78 12.69
C LYS A 37 19.11 11.35 12.79
N ASN A 38 20.09 10.69 12.17
CA ASN A 38 21.48 11.12 12.16
C ASN A 38 21.64 12.47 11.45
N LEU A 39 20.90 12.70 10.35
CA LEU A 39 20.92 13.98 9.64
C LEU A 39 20.32 15.10 10.49
N LYS A 40 19.19 14.83 11.17
CA LYS A 40 18.58 15.80 12.10
C LYS A 40 19.51 16.14 13.26
N GLU A 41 20.22 15.16 13.80
CA GLU A 41 21.23 15.37 14.83
C GLU A 41 22.37 16.25 14.28
N LEU A 42 22.88 15.96 13.08
CA LEU A 42 23.91 16.75 12.42
C LEU A 42 23.46 18.21 12.17
N MET A 43 22.22 18.41 11.72
CA MET A 43 21.62 19.74 11.54
C MET A 43 21.50 20.52 12.86
N GLY A 44 21.31 19.83 13.99
CA GLY A 44 21.28 20.46 15.32
C GLY A 44 22.60 21.12 15.71
N TYR A 45 23.69 20.80 15.00
CA TYR A 45 24.99 21.42 15.19
C TYR A 45 25.32 22.53 14.18
N ALA A 46 24.39 22.87 13.28
CA ALA A 46 24.62 23.84 12.21
C ALA A 46 25.02 25.24 12.71
N ASP A 47 24.60 25.63 13.92
CA ASP A 47 24.89 26.96 14.48
C ASP A 47 26.23 27.03 15.25
N TYR A 48 26.95 25.91 15.40
CA TYR A 48 28.25 25.91 16.07
C TYR A 48 29.34 26.42 15.13
N SER A 49 30.10 27.44 15.54
CA SER A 49 31.14 28.08 14.71
C SER A 49 32.19 27.10 14.16
N LEU A 50 32.59 26.11 14.95
CA LEU A 50 33.49 25.02 14.54
C LEU A 50 32.88 24.09 13.48
N PHE A 51 31.55 23.97 13.44
CA PHE A 51 30.82 23.16 12.47
C PHE A 51 30.72 23.86 11.12
N ILE A 52 30.30 25.13 11.12
CA ILE A 52 30.13 25.93 9.88
C ILE A 52 31.41 25.94 9.05
N VAL A 53 32.56 26.21 9.69
CA VAL A 53 33.85 26.32 8.98
C VAL A 53 34.29 25.01 8.31
N ASN A 54 33.92 23.86 8.89
CA ASN A 54 34.50 22.57 8.49
C ASN A 54 33.50 21.63 7.79
N TYR A 55 32.20 21.78 8.02
CA TYR A 55 31.21 20.75 7.70
C TYR A 55 29.93 21.26 7.01
N GLU A 56 29.76 22.58 6.84
CA GLU A 56 28.55 23.16 6.20
C GLU A 56 28.31 22.58 4.80
N LYS A 57 29.37 22.51 3.98
CA LYS A 57 29.29 21.94 2.63
C LYS A 57 28.86 20.46 2.66
N GLN A 58 29.45 19.68 3.55
CA GLN A 58 29.11 18.26 3.72
C GLN A 58 27.67 18.07 4.21
N LEU A 59 27.20 18.93 5.10
CA LEU A 59 25.80 18.91 5.55
C LEU A 59 24.85 19.17 4.37
N SER A 60 25.14 20.16 3.53
CA SER A 60 24.36 20.42 2.31
C SER A 60 24.34 19.21 1.38
N GLU A 61 25.50 18.60 1.11
CA GLU A 61 25.60 17.39 0.28
C GLU A 61 24.79 16.23 0.87
N PHE A 62 24.80 16.03 2.19
CA PHE A 62 23.99 15.00 2.83
C PHE A 62 22.49 15.28 2.77
N ILE A 63 22.06 16.53 2.83
CA ILE A 63 20.65 16.90 2.66
C ILE A 63 20.20 16.54 1.24
N ASP A 64 20.99 16.88 0.22
CA ASP A 64 20.66 16.57 -1.18
C ASP A 64 20.57 15.05 -1.42
N VAL A 65 21.57 14.30 -0.93
CA VAL A 65 21.57 12.82 -1.01
C VAL A 65 20.39 12.22 -0.24
N PHE A 66 20.02 12.80 0.91
CA PHE A 66 18.87 12.34 1.68
C PHE A 66 17.56 12.55 0.92
N ILE A 67 17.38 13.69 0.26
CA ILE A 67 16.18 13.97 -0.56
C ILE A 67 16.08 12.98 -1.72
N GLU A 68 17.17 12.78 -2.47
CA GLU A 68 17.23 11.81 -3.57
C GLU A 68 16.90 10.40 -3.09
N THR A 69 17.56 9.95 -2.02
CA THR A 69 17.36 8.63 -1.44
C THR A 69 15.93 8.45 -0.92
N SER A 70 15.37 9.47 -0.28
CA SER A 70 13.98 9.45 0.22
C SER A 70 12.97 9.28 -0.90
N MET A 71 13.20 9.94 -2.04
CA MET A 71 12.34 9.80 -3.20
C MET A 71 12.42 8.40 -3.81
N ALA A 72 13.62 7.87 -3.99
CA ALA A 72 13.82 6.51 -4.50
C ALA A 72 13.14 5.45 -3.61
N VAL A 73 13.31 5.55 -2.28
CA VAL A 73 12.64 4.66 -1.32
C VAL A 73 11.12 4.82 -1.37
N SER A 74 10.61 6.04 -1.53
CA SER A 74 9.17 6.30 -1.61
C SER A 74 8.54 5.65 -2.84
N PHE A 75 9.16 5.78 -4.01
CA PHE A 75 8.70 5.08 -5.23
C PHE A 75 8.73 3.56 -5.04
N ALA A 76 9.87 3.00 -4.61
CA ALA A 76 10.01 1.57 -4.41
C ALA A 76 8.98 1.02 -3.40
N SER A 77 8.75 1.73 -2.30
CA SER A 77 7.77 1.34 -1.29
C SER A 77 6.34 1.41 -1.82
N THR A 78 6.02 2.43 -2.61
CA THR A 78 4.68 2.56 -3.20
C THR A 78 4.39 1.43 -4.19
N TYR A 79 5.34 1.05 -5.05
CA TYR A 79 5.20 -0.13 -5.91
C TYR A 79 4.95 -1.42 -5.10
N ASN A 80 5.71 -1.63 -4.02
CA ASN A 80 5.52 -2.80 -3.15
C ASN A 80 4.15 -2.81 -2.44
N LEU A 81 3.62 -1.64 -2.08
CA LEU A 81 2.27 -1.53 -1.52
C LEU A 81 1.20 -1.85 -2.56
N ILE A 82 1.38 -1.43 -3.82
CA ILE A 82 0.47 -1.79 -4.92
C ILE A 82 0.48 -3.30 -5.15
N ASP A 83 1.65 -3.94 -5.11
CA ASP A 83 1.76 -5.40 -5.21
C ASP A 83 1.09 -6.11 -4.03
N ALA A 84 1.28 -5.60 -2.81
CA ALA A 84 0.61 -6.12 -1.63
C ALA A 84 -0.92 -5.96 -1.73
N TYR A 85 -1.41 -4.84 -2.28
CA TYR A 85 -2.83 -4.60 -2.55
C TYR A 85 -3.37 -5.64 -3.53
N ASN A 86 -2.68 -5.88 -4.65
CA ASN A 86 -3.06 -6.90 -5.63
C ASN A 86 -3.17 -8.29 -4.98
N ASN A 87 -2.22 -8.65 -4.11
CA ASN A 87 -2.23 -9.93 -3.40
C ASN A 87 -3.37 -10.02 -2.38
N ALA A 88 -3.72 -8.92 -1.71
CA ALA A 88 -4.85 -8.88 -0.78
C ALA A 88 -6.19 -9.04 -1.52
N VAL A 89 -6.35 -8.38 -2.67
CA VAL A 89 -7.51 -8.53 -3.57
C VAL A 89 -7.66 -9.98 -4.05
N ALA A 90 -6.58 -10.57 -4.56
CA ALA A 90 -6.60 -11.95 -5.05
C ALA A 90 -6.92 -12.99 -3.95
N ALA A 91 -6.67 -12.62 -2.69
CA ALA A 91 -6.98 -13.44 -1.52
C ALA A 91 -8.33 -13.09 -0.84
N ASP A 92 -9.17 -12.27 -1.48
CA ASP A 92 -10.46 -11.78 -0.96
C ASP A 92 -10.36 -11.06 0.41
N LYS A 93 -9.20 -10.47 0.72
CA LYS A 93 -8.94 -9.75 1.97
C LYS A 93 -9.29 -8.27 1.85
N THR A 94 -10.59 -7.97 1.71
CA THR A 94 -11.11 -6.63 1.39
C THR A 94 -10.58 -5.53 2.32
N THR A 95 -10.70 -5.69 3.65
CA THR A 95 -10.20 -4.67 4.60
C THR A 95 -8.71 -4.43 4.47
N GLN A 96 -7.92 -5.49 4.29
CA GLN A 96 -6.48 -5.34 4.08
C GLN A 96 -6.15 -4.62 2.77
N ALA A 97 -6.91 -4.89 1.71
CA ALA A 97 -6.74 -4.22 0.43
C ALA A 97 -7.06 -2.72 0.53
N GLU A 98 -8.16 -2.35 1.21
CA GLU A 98 -8.52 -0.95 1.46
C GLU A 98 -7.43 -0.22 2.27
N ASP A 99 -6.94 -0.82 3.35
CA ASP A 99 -5.87 -0.25 4.18
C ASP A 99 -4.57 -0.04 3.37
N LEU A 100 -4.23 -0.98 2.48
CA LEU A 100 -3.06 -0.86 1.62
C LEU A 100 -3.24 0.24 0.57
N LEU A 101 -4.44 0.38 0.01
CA LEU A 101 -4.74 1.42 -0.96
C LEU A 101 -4.64 2.82 -0.33
N GLN A 102 -5.15 3.01 0.89
CA GLN A 102 -5.00 4.26 1.62
C GLN A 102 -3.52 4.61 1.87
N GLN A 103 -2.68 3.62 2.17
CA GLN A 103 -1.24 3.82 2.32
C GLN A 103 -0.56 4.22 0.99
N VAL A 104 -0.97 3.62 -0.13
CA VAL A 104 -0.51 4.02 -1.48
C VAL A 104 -0.87 5.47 -1.76
N GLU A 105 -2.12 5.86 -1.51
CA GLU A 105 -2.61 7.22 -1.75
C GLU A 105 -1.87 8.24 -0.86
N HIS A 106 -1.61 7.91 0.40
CA HIS A 106 -0.82 8.73 1.30
C HIS A 106 0.61 8.94 0.79
N LYS A 107 1.30 7.88 0.33
CA LYS A 107 2.65 8.01 -0.23
C LYS A 107 2.66 8.83 -1.53
N ILE A 108 1.69 8.66 -2.41
CA ILE A 108 1.56 9.47 -3.63
C ILE A 108 1.37 10.95 -3.28
N ALA A 109 0.52 11.27 -2.31
CA ALA A 109 0.31 12.63 -1.86
C ALA A 109 1.59 13.26 -1.29
N PHE A 110 2.32 12.51 -0.45
CA PHE A 110 3.63 12.93 0.05
C PHE A 110 4.61 13.24 -1.08
N MET A 111 4.75 12.35 -2.06
CA MET A 111 5.65 12.54 -3.20
C MET A 111 5.28 13.77 -4.03
N LYS A 112 3.99 13.99 -4.30
CA LYS A 112 3.49 15.18 -5.01
C LYS A 112 3.80 16.47 -4.25
N GLN A 113 3.59 16.48 -2.93
CA GLN A 113 3.90 17.65 -2.10
C GLN A 113 5.41 17.94 -2.08
N ALA A 114 6.25 16.90 -1.97
CA ALA A 114 7.69 17.05 -2.01
C ALA A 114 8.17 17.66 -3.34
N TYR A 115 7.62 17.19 -4.45
CA TYR A 115 7.91 17.76 -5.77
C TYR A 115 7.41 19.20 -5.91
N ALA A 116 6.20 19.52 -5.45
CA ALA A 116 5.67 20.88 -5.47
C ALA A 116 6.60 21.85 -4.71
N ASN A 117 7.03 21.46 -3.51
CA ASN A 117 7.99 22.24 -2.72
C ASN A 117 9.34 22.41 -3.45
N ALA A 118 9.80 21.39 -4.17
CA ALA A 118 11.02 21.46 -4.96
C ALA A 118 10.88 22.43 -6.15
N VAL A 119 9.73 22.43 -6.83
CA VAL A 119 9.43 23.39 -7.92
C VAL A 119 9.44 24.82 -7.40
N GLU A 120 8.77 25.08 -6.27
CA GLU A 120 8.73 26.42 -5.64
C GLU A 120 10.13 26.94 -5.29
N ARG A 121 11.04 26.04 -4.92
CA ARG A 121 12.45 26.36 -4.59
C ARG A 121 13.39 26.38 -5.80
N GLY A 122 12.88 26.15 -7.02
CA GLY A 122 13.71 26.06 -8.23
C GLY A 122 14.58 24.80 -8.30
N GLN A 123 14.27 23.77 -7.51
CA GLN A 123 15.01 22.52 -7.36
C GLN A 123 14.39 21.36 -8.16
N SER A 124 13.47 21.62 -9.09
CA SER A 124 12.81 20.57 -9.89
C SER A 124 13.77 19.81 -10.82
N ARG A 125 14.97 20.34 -11.08
CA ARG A 125 16.00 19.74 -11.93
C ARG A 125 17.09 18.99 -11.17
N THR A 126 16.95 18.81 -9.86
CA THR A 126 17.90 17.99 -9.09
C THR A 126 17.74 16.51 -9.42
N SER A 127 18.75 15.71 -9.08
CA SER A 127 18.73 14.24 -9.28
C SER A 127 17.49 13.58 -8.69
N ALA A 128 16.99 14.08 -7.57
CA ALA A 128 15.79 13.57 -6.90
C ALA A 128 14.50 13.75 -7.72
N PHE A 129 14.44 14.75 -8.60
CA PHE A 129 13.20 15.19 -9.24
C PHE A 129 13.23 15.28 -10.77
N ILE A 130 14.40 15.11 -11.39
CA ILE A 130 14.57 15.27 -12.84
C ILE A 130 13.65 14.36 -13.68
N ASP A 131 13.40 13.14 -13.20
CA ASP A 131 12.51 12.17 -13.84
C ASP A 131 11.16 12.02 -13.11
N PHE A 132 10.88 12.86 -12.11
CA PHE A 132 9.74 12.68 -11.21
C PHE A 132 8.39 12.61 -11.91
N GLU A 133 8.11 13.52 -12.85
CA GLU A 133 6.82 13.55 -13.56
C GLU A 133 6.59 12.27 -14.36
N LYS A 134 7.65 11.77 -15.01
CA LYS A 134 7.62 10.53 -15.79
C LYS A 134 7.44 9.32 -14.89
N ASP A 135 8.22 9.21 -13.81
CA ASP A 135 8.15 8.10 -12.87
C ASP A 135 6.80 8.06 -12.14
N LEU A 136 6.28 9.22 -11.75
CA LEU A 136 4.95 9.36 -11.17
C LEU A 136 3.86 8.94 -12.15
N SER A 137 3.97 9.33 -13.43
CA SER A 137 3.01 8.91 -14.46
C SER A 137 2.96 7.39 -14.61
N TYR A 138 4.12 6.71 -14.64
CA TYR A 138 4.17 5.26 -14.68
C TYR A 138 3.58 4.61 -13.42
N LEU A 139 3.89 5.13 -12.24
CA LEU A 139 3.34 4.65 -10.98
C LEU A 139 1.81 4.76 -10.94
N LEU A 140 1.26 5.91 -11.38
CA LEU A 140 -0.19 6.13 -11.41
C LEU A 140 -0.87 5.19 -12.39
N LYS A 141 -0.28 4.98 -13.57
CA LYS A 141 -0.77 3.98 -14.52
C LYS A 141 -0.76 2.57 -13.94
N TYR A 142 0.32 2.20 -13.25
CA TYR A 142 0.42 0.90 -12.59
C TYR A 142 -0.68 0.70 -11.54
N LEU A 143 -0.95 1.73 -10.72
CA LEU A 143 -2.06 1.71 -9.76
C LEU A 143 -3.43 1.59 -10.44
N GLU A 144 -3.66 2.31 -11.54
CA GLU A 144 -4.90 2.23 -12.31
C GLU A 144 -5.14 0.83 -12.88
N ASP A 145 -4.10 0.24 -13.49
CA ASP A 145 -4.14 -1.13 -14.01
C ASP A 145 -4.44 -2.14 -12.88
N SER A 146 -3.88 -1.93 -11.69
CA SER A 146 -4.17 -2.71 -10.48
C SER A 146 -5.63 -2.60 -10.03
N LYS A 147 -6.16 -1.38 -9.91
CA LYS A 147 -7.58 -1.15 -9.55
C LYS A 147 -8.54 -1.77 -10.57
N ARG A 148 -8.19 -1.74 -11.87
CA ARG A 148 -8.98 -2.37 -12.93
C ARG A 148 -8.99 -3.89 -12.82
N LYS A 149 -7.86 -4.52 -12.48
CA LYS A 149 -7.77 -5.97 -12.25
C LYS A 149 -8.65 -6.41 -11.08
N ASP A 150 -8.68 -5.64 -9.99
CA ASP A 150 -9.57 -5.87 -8.84
C ASP A 150 -11.04 -5.90 -9.27
N LEU A 151 -11.50 -4.89 -10.02
CA LEU A 151 -12.87 -4.85 -10.54
C LEU A 151 -13.22 -6.12 -11.34
N ILE A 152 -12.31 -6.55 -12.23
CA ILE A 152 -12.50 -7.77 -13.02
C ILE A 152 -12.56 -9.00 -12.12
N GLN A 153 -11.68 -9.11 -11.12
CA GLN A 153 -11.68 -10.22 -10.18
C GLN A 153 -12.98 -10.29 -9.37
N GLN A 154 -13.49 -9.15 -8.90
CA GLN A 154 -14.78 -9.07 -8.22
C GLN A 154 -15.93 -9.51 -9.13
N MET A 155 -15.92 -9.11 -10.40
CA MET A 155 -16.90 -9.56 -11.39
C MET A 155 -16.83 -11.08 -11.59
N CYS A 156 -15.64 -11.65 -11.72
CA CYS A 156 -15.44 -13.10 -11.82
C CYS A 156 -15.93 -13.83 -10.58
N ASN A 157 -15.59 -13.35 -9.38
CA ASN A 157 -16.01 -13.96 -8.11
C ASN A 157 -17.54 -13.88 -7.93
N ASN A 158 -18.17 -12.76 -8.30
CA ASN A 158 -19.62 -12.61 -8.29
C ASN A 158 -20.29 -13.53 -9.31
N PHE A 159 -19.70 -13.67 -10.50
CA PHE A 159 -20.19 -14.59 -11.52
C PHE A 159 -20.08 -16.05 -11.05
N ASP A 160 -18.96 -16.46 -10.46
CA ASP A 160 -18.75 -17.81 -9.95
C ASP A 160 -19.73 -18.14 -8.81
N LYS A 161 -19.96 -17.20 -7.89
CA LYS A 161 -21.01 -17.30 -6.85
C LYS A 161 -22.41 -17.41 -7.45
N ALA A 162 -22.72 -16.61 -8.47
CA ALA A 162 -24.02 -16.67 -9.15
C ALA A 162 -24.23 -18.00 -9.91
N MET A 163 -23.14 -18.60 -10.41
CA MET A 163 -23.15 -19.89 -11.10
C MET A 163 -23.12 -21.09 -10.13
N ASN A 164 -22.85 -20.86 -8.85
CA ASN A 164 -22.88 -21.88 -7.81
C ASN A 164 -24.33 -22.12 -7.34
N PHE A 165 -25.12 -22.79 -8.19
CA PHE A 165 -26.55 -23.11 -7.96
C PHE A 165 -26.82 -24.01 -6.75
N THR A 166 -25.80 -24.49 -6.05
CA THR A 166 -25.91 -25.41 -4.91
C THR A 166 -26.64 -24.77 -3.72
N GLU A 167 -26.45 -23.46 -3.48
CA GLU A 167 -27.22 -22.71 -2.48
C GLU A 167 -28.63 -22.35 -2.97
N THR A 168 -28.79 -22.09 -4.27
CA THR A 168 -30.09 -21.76 -4.87
C THR A 168 -31.04 -22.96 -4.92
N GLN A 169 -30.54 -24.19 -5.09
CA GLN A 169 -31.35 -25.40 -5.03
C GLN A 169 -31.99 -25.61 -3.64
N GLN A 170 -31.34 -25.21 -2.55
CA GLN A 170 -31.93 -25.31 -1.22
C GLN A 170 -33.11 -24.33 -1.02
N GLN A 171 -33.16 -23.22 -1.75
CA GLN A 171 -34.30 -22.29 -1.63
C GLN A 171 -35.50 -22.69 -2.51
N PHE A 172 -35.26 -23.30 -3.67
CA PHE A 172 -36.34 -23.69 -4.58
C PHE A 172 -36.95 -25.08 -4.26
N PHE A 173 -36.21 -26.01 -3.64
CA PHE A 173 -36.70 -27.39 -3.42
C PHE A 173 -37.22 -27.70 -2.00
N TYR A 174 -37.10 -26.79 -1.03
CA TYR A 174 -37.68 -26.99 0.31
C TYR A 174 -39.20 -26.74 0.39
N HIS A 175 -39.85 -26.38 -0.72
CA HIS A 175 -41.32 -26.39 -0.84
C HIS A 175 -41.88 -27.73 -1.37
N ARG A 176 -41.12 -28.83 -1.27
CA ARG A 176 -41.67 -30.18 -1.48
C ARG A 176 -42.64 -30.54 -0.35
N ARG A 177 -43.91 -30.21 -0.59
CA ARG A 177 -45.15 -30.85 -0.11
C ARG A 177 -45.01 -31.69 1.15
N THR A 178 -45.40 -31.14 2.29
CA THR A 178 -45.95 -31.95 3.39
C THR A 178 -47.13 -32.77 2.85
N PRO A 179 -47.11 -34.11 2.94
CA PRO A 179 -48.32 -34.90 2.71
C PRO A 179 -49.26 -34.64 3.89
N ASN A 180 -50.44 -34.07 3.61
CA ASN A 180 -51.55 -34.09 4.56
C ASN A 180 -52.03 -35.53 4.70
N THR A 181 -51.46 -36.26 5.65
CA THR A 181 -52.00 -37.54 6.11
C THR A 181 -52.72 -37.30 7.43
N GLN A 182 -54.00 -36.95 7.35
CA GLN A 182 -54.95 -37.20 8.43
C GLN A 182 -56.20 -37.83 7.82
N LEU A 183 -56.14 -39.14 7.60
CA LEU A 183 -57.32 -39.98 7.49
C LEU A 183 -57.80 -40.22 8.93
N ASN A 184 -58.82 -39.47 9.32
CA ASN A 184 -59.54 -39.66 10.57
C ASN A 184 -60.56 -40.78 10.36
N THR A 185 -60.20 -42.01 10.70
CA THR A 185 -61.14 -43.12 10.82
C THR A 185 -61.47 -43.32 12.29
N ASN A 186 -62.69 -42.93 12.68
CA ASN A 186 -63.56 -43.59 13.68
C ASN A 186 -64.72 -42.65 14.04
N THR A 187 -65.92 -42.96 13.58
CA THR A 187 -67.02 -43.54 14.40
C THR A 187 -68.31 -43.51 13.57
N LEU A 188 -68.71 -44.68 13.09
CA LEU A 188 -70.09 -45.00 12.77
C LEU A 188 -70.77 -45.27 14.13
N ASP A 189 -71.60 -44.33 14.59
CA ASP A 189 -72.65 -44.60 15.57
C ASP A 189 -73.98 -44.27 14.90
N GLU A 190 -74.75 -45.33 14.68
CA GLU A 190 -76.15 -45.46 15.08
C GLU A 190 -76.97 -44.16 15.28
N GLN A 191 -77.94 -43.91 14.38
CA GLN A 191 -79.40 -43.91 14.66
C GLN A 191 -80.18 -43.10 13.61
N MET A 192 -81.44 -43.52 13.38
CA MET A 192 -82.45 -43.12 12.38
C MET A 192 -82.53 -44.10 11.20
N HIS A 193 -83.57 -44.89 10.96
CA HIS A 193 -84.98 -44.86 11.36
C HIS A 193 -85.59 -46.28 11.21
N LEU A 194 -86.58 -46.56 12.08
CA LEU A 194 -87.71 -47.52 11.94
C LEU A 194 -87.40 -49.03 11.90
#